data_AF-A0A074MIR9-F1
#
_entry.id   AF-A0A074MIR9-F1
#
_cell.length_a   1.000
_cell.length_b   1.000
_cell.length_c   1.000
_cell.angle_alpha   90.00
_cell.angle_beta   90.00
_cell.angle_gamma   90.00
#
_symmetry.space_group_name_H-M   'P 1'
#
loop_
_entity.id
_entity.type
_entity.pdbx_description
1 polymer ?
#
loop_
_entity_poly.entity_id
_entity_poly.type
_entity_poly.pdbx_seq_one_letter_code
_entity_poly.pdbx_strand_id
1 'polypeptide(L)'
;MTSDLDKAMAIIGQSQQTINAQLVEEFGEEDDFGEFDPSSLPRTGWFIDNDHPQLRASHLGDVLALDYYGPDYGPGWDALLKTLCEPEVARTLGSLRIGGPDQGANGSRIYMFEDVISSDVTFPNLSTLWIRPTDPGDHNCSYLEDGELEAMLSQMPSLQLVTLPQPLDLTKLKTRLEKLEYLECASTYRHYHFITGLAESDLFPALTFLDFGDSWGAWNSLQELAQGDVAATSFADYEKLARSVVGERMRGLRLRNARLSKAEYQKLQAIRPDWQFSVVLAPPHVYVSHWDKTDFPYEHLLVEK
;
A
#
# COMPACT_ATOMS: atom_id res chain seq x y z
N MET A 1 14.49 21.81 27.67
CA MET A 1 13.94 20.46 27.45
C MET A 1 13.71 20.34 25.97
N THR A 2 14.36 19.40 25.30
CA THR A 2 14.20 19.13 23.87
C THR A 2 12.79 18.55 23.63
N SER A 3 12.06 19.04 22.63
CA SER A 3 10.70 18.55 22.36
C SER A 3 10.76 17.09 21.89
N ASP A 4 9.68 16.32 22.07
CA ASP A 4 9.63 14.93 21.58
C ASP A 4 9.79 14.87 20.05
N LEU A 5 9.36 15.92 19.32
CA LEU A 5 9.61 16.07 17.89
C LEU A 5 11.09 16.19 17.55
N ASP A 6 11.83 17.03 18.29
CA ASP A 6 13.27 17.20 18.07
C ASP A 6 14.04 15.91 18.37
N LYS A 7 13.63 15.16 19.40
CA LYS A 7 14.22 13.84 19.71
C LYS A 7 13.93 12.84 18.60
N ALA A 8 12.69 12.76 18.13
CA ALA A 8 12.30 11.86 17.05
C ALA A 8 13.06 12.18 15.76
N MET A 9 13.20 13.46 15.41
CA MET A 9 14.03 13.90 14.28
C MET A 9 15.50 13.51 14.44
N ALA A 10 16.06 13.64 15.64
CA ALA A 10 17.43 13.21 15.92
C ALA A 10 17.62 11.69 15.77
N ILE A 11 16.65 10.89 16.26
CA ILE A 11 16.63 9.43 16.11
C ILE A 11 16.60 9.05 14.63
N ILE A 12 15.68 9.62 13.86
CA ILE A 12 15.55 9.33 12.42
C ILE A 12 16.83 9.73 11.67
N GLY A 13 17.41 10.89 12.00
CA GLY A 13 18.68 11.33 11.43
C GLY A 13 19.84 10.39 11.74
N GLN A 14 19.92 9.87 12.96
CA GLN A 14 20.91 8.86 13.35
C GLN A 14 20.69 7.53 12.61
N SER A 15 19.45 7.11 12.41
CA SER A 15 19.13 5.92 11.62
C SER A 15 19.56 6.09 10.17
N GLN A 16 19.30 7.26 9.54
CA GLN A 16 19.79 7.53 8.18
C GLN A 16 21.33 7.51 8.10
N GLN A 17 22.03 8.09 9.08
CA GLN A 17 23.50 8.02 9.13
C GLN A 17 24.00 6.58 9.25
N THR A 18 23.28 5.73 10.00
CA THR A 18 23.61 4.30 10.12
C THR A 18 23.45 3.58 8.79
N ILE A 19 22.36 3.84 8.07
CA ILE A 19 22.14 3.31 6.71
C ILE A 19 23.30 3.72 5.79
N ASN A 20 23.66 5.01 5.78
CA ASN A 20 24.75 5.51 4.95
C ASN A 20 26.08 4.82 5.27
N ALA A 21 26.41 4.66 6.56
CA ALA A 21 27.64 4.01 6.97
C ALA A 21 27.70 2.54 6.50
N GLN A 22 26.58 1.81 6.61
CA GLN A 22 26.50 0.41 6.18
C GLN A 22 26.59 0.27 4.65
N LEU A 23 26.00 1.19 3.89
CA LEU A 23 26.15 1.21 2.43
C LEU A 23 27.60 1.46 1.99
N VAL A 24 28.31 2.36 2.68
CA VAL A 24 29.75 2.58 2.41
C VAL A 24 30.57 1.31 2.72
N GLU A 25 30.24 0.58 3.79
CA GLU A 25 30.89 -0.69 4.10
C GLU A 25 30.62 -1.78 3.04
N GLU A 26 29.41 -1.80 2.46
CA GLU A 26 28.98 -2.81 1.49
C GLU A 26 29.46 -2.54 0.05
N PHE A 27 29.46 -1.28 -0.37
CA PHE A 27 29.73 -0.87 -1.77
C PHE A 27 31.06 -0.11 -1.96
N GLY A 28 31.72 0.31 -0.88
CA GLY A 28 32.98 1.09 -0.91
C GLY A 28 32.77 2.60 -1.11
N GLU A 29 33.84 3.39 -0.95
CA GLU A 29 33.80 4.88 -1.03
C GLU A 29 33.69 5.45 -2.46
N GLU A 30 33.69 4.62 -3.52
CA GLU A 30 33.80 5.08 -4.91
C GLU A 30 32.49 5.52 -5.56
N ASP A 31 31.33 5.27 -4.94
CA ASP A 31 30.07 5.91 -5.32
C ASP A 31 29.94 7.24 -4.57
N ASP A 32 29.85 8.35 -5.31
CA ASP A 32 29.76 9.72 -4.81
C ASP A 32 28.43 9.90 -4.04
N PHE A 33 28.37 9.41 -2.79
CA PHE A 33 27.25 9.56 -1.87
C PHE A 33 27.16 11.04 -1.47
N GLY A 34 26.55 11.85 -2.34
CA GLY A 34 26.44 13.30 -2.17
C GLY A 34 26.05 13.70 -0.75
N GLU A 35 26.75 14.70 -0.21
CA GLU A 35 26.48 15.28 1.10
C GLU A 35 24.98 15.55 1.28
N PHE A 36 24.36 14.89 2.27
CA PHE A 36 22.96 15.10 2.60
C PHE A 36 22.75 16.53 3.09
N ASP A 37 22.20 17.39 2.24
CA ASP A 37 21.68 18.71 2.62
C ASP A 37 20.19 18.59 2.99
N PRO A 38 19.82 18.64 4.28
CA PRO A 38 18.43 18.55 4.71
C PRO A 38 17.55 19.71 4.19
N SER A 39 18.14 20.78 3.66
CA SER A 39 17.42 21.90 3.04
C SER A 39 17.12 21.73 1.55
N SER A 40 17.67 20.70 0.91
CA SER A 40 17.57 20.45 -0.53
C SER A 40 16.30 19.70 -0.98
N LEU A 41 15.39 19.37 -0.06
CA LEU A 41 14.15 18.65 -0.39
C LEU A 41 13.26 19.47 -1.35
N PRO A 42 12.98 18.98 -2.58
CA PRO A 42 11.97 19.60 -3.42
C PRO A 42 10.60 19.34 -2.80
N ARG A 43 9.84 20.42 -2.59
CA ARG A 43 8.50 20.39 -1.96
C ARG A 43 7.44 19.62 -2.74
N THR A 44 7.68 19.25 -3.98
CA THR A 44 6.77 18.46 -4.82
C THR A 44 7.55 18.07 -6.07
N GLY A 45 7.84 16.79 -6.28
CA GLY A 45 8.48 16.36 -7.52
C GLY A 45 9.18 15.02 -7.39
N TRP A 46 8.61 14.02 -8.05
CA TRP A 46 9.17 12.69 -8.25
C TRP A 46 10.50 12.74 -9.03
N PHE A 47 11.27 11.65 -8.91
CA PHE A 47 12.54 11.30 -9.57
C PHE A 47 13.82 11.81 -8.89
N ILE A 48 14.43 10.93 -8.08
CA ILE A 48 15.86 10.88 -7.77
C ILE A 48 16.28 9.44 -8.07
N ASP A 49 17.44 9.24 -8.70
CA ASP A 49 18.10 7.93 -8.85
C ASP A 49 18.22 7.28 -7.46
N ASN A 50 17.26 6.41 -7.13
CA ASN A 50 17.06 5.84 -5.80
C ASN A 50 17.15 4.31 -5.90
N ASP A 51 18.35 3.75 -6.00
CA ASP A 51 18.56 2.31 -5.76
C ASP A 51 18.97 2.02 -4.31
N HIS A 52 19.23 3.05 -3.51
CA HIS A 52 19.70 2.92 -2.14
C HIS A 52 18.58 3.17 -1.11
N PRO A 53 18.59 2.45 0.03
CA PRO A 53 17.66 2.66 1.12
C PRO A 53 17.80 4.06 1.74
N GLN A 54 16.67 4.71 2.02
CA GLN A 54 16.60 6.05 2.59
C GLN A 54 15.39 6.18 3.53
N LEU A 55 15.63 6.84 4.66
CA LEU A 55 14.69 7.35 5.64
C LEU A 55 14.69 8.87 5.57
N ARG A 56 13.54 9.45 5.24
CA ARG A 56 13.35 10.90 5.15
C ARG A 56 12.26 11.31 6.11
N ALA A 57 12.51 12.35 6.91
CA ALA A 57 11.49 12.91 7.78
C ALA A 57 11.32 14.41 7.56
N SER A 58 10.08 14.86 7.73
CA SER A 58 9.73 16.27 7.69
C SER A 58 8.66 16.60 8.73
N HIS A 59 8.61 17.86 9.14
CA HIS A 59 7.53 18.35 10.00
C HIS A 59 6.23 18.49 9.20
N LEU A 60 5.14 17.99 9.79
CA LEU A 60 3.78 18.18 9.33
C LEU A 60 2.97 18.80 10.48
N GLY A 61 3.15 20.11 10.70
CA GLY A 61 2.63 20.77 11.90
C GLY A 61 3.32 20.23 13.17
N ASP A 62 2.52 19.71 14.10
CA ASP A 62 3.00 19.18 15.39
C ASP A 62 3.34 17.68 15.37
N VAL A 63 3.38 17.07 14.18
CA VAL A 63 3.72 15.67 13.96
C VAL A 63 4.79 15.54 12.87
N LEU A 64 5.35 14.33 12.71
CA LEU A 64 6.31 14.01 11.67
C LEU A 64 5.66 13.21 10.53
N ALA A 65 6.11 13.47 9.31
CA ALA A 65 5.95 12.58 8.18
C ALA A 65 7.27 11.82 7.97
N LEU A 66 7.23 10.48 7.98
CA LEU A 66 8.37 9.60 7.72
C LEU A 66 8.13 8.85 6.41
N ASP A 67 9.09 8.97 5.50
CA ASP A 67 9.12 8.23 4.24
C ASP A 67 10.32 7.28 4.24
N TYR A 68 10.06 6.00 4.02
CA TYR A 68 11.06 5.00 3.67
C TYR A 68 10.98 4.69 2.19
N TYR A 69 12.13 4.70 1.54
CA TYR A 69 12.32 4.15 0.20
C TYR A 69 13.50 3.19 0.24
N GLY A 70 13.30 1.91 -0.05
CA GLY A 70 14.37 0.92 -0.10
C GLY A 70 13.85 -0.51 -0.24
N PRO A 71 14.74 -1.51 -0.32
CA PRO A 71 14.33 -2.92 -0.28
C PRO A 71 13.58 -3.27 1.02
N ASP A 72 12.82 -4.35 0.98
CA ASP A 72 12.11 -4.97 2.12
C ASP A 72 13.03 -5.82 3.02
N TYR A 73 14.34 -5.67 2.86
CA TYR A 73 15.37 -6.40 3.59
C TYR A 73 16.63 -5.54 3.78
N GLY A 74 17.54 -6.04 4.60
CA GLY A 74 18.86 -5.47 4.78
C GLY A 74 18.88 -4.21 5.64
N PRO A 75 20.01 -3.49 5.65
CA PRO A 75 20.28 -2.51 6.70
C PRO A 75 19.30 -1.32 6.72
N GLY A 76 18.80 -0.93 5.54
CA GLY A 76 17.75 0.08 5.41
C GLY A 76 16.44 -0.30 6.09
N TRP A 77 15.98 -1.53 5.84
CA TRP A 77 14.75 -2.06 6.41
C TRP A 77 14.89 -2.25 7.92
N ASP A 78 16.01 -2.82 8.37
CA ASP A 78 16.30 -3.02 9.80
C ASP A 78 16.32 -1.68 10.56
N ALA A 79 16.92 -0.65 9.96
CA ALA A 79 16.95 0.69 10.52
C ALA A 79 15.55 1.32 10.59
N LEU A 80 14.69 1.11 9.59
CA LEU A 80 13.29 1.54 9.64
C LEU A 80 12.57 0.88 10.81
N LEU A 81 12.59 -0.45 10.90
CA LEU A 81 11.87 -1.20 11.94
C LEU A 81 12.32 -0.76 13.34
N LYS A 82 13.63 -0.66 13.57
CA LYS A 82 14.19 -0.16 14.82
C LYS A 82 13.71 1.25 15.14
N THR A 83 13.68 2.14 14.14
CA THR A 83 13.21 3.52 14.30
C THR A 83 11.73 3.58 14.67
N LEU A 84 10.89 2.72 14.08
CA LEU A 84 9.47 2.64 14.39
C LEU A 84 9.19 2.10 15.81
N CYS A 85 10.10 1.29 16.36
CA CYS A 85 10.04 0.81 17.73
C CYS A 85 10.45 1.86 18.80
N GLU A 86 10.95 3.04 18.40
CA GLU A 86 11.32 4.09 19.34
C GLU A 86 10.07 4.88 19.80
N PRO A 87 9.77 4.94 21.12
CA PRO A 87 8.53 5.56 21.62
C PRO A 87 8.37 7.04 21.24
N GLU A 88 9.45 7.80 21.19
CA GLU A 88 9.47 9.21 20.76
C GLU A 88 9.03 9.36 19.31
N VAL A 89 9.49 8.45 18.43
CA VAL A 89 9.11 8.44 17.01
C VAL A 89 7.65 8.03 16.90
N ALA A 90 7.26 6.91 17.51
CA ALA A 90 5.89 6.38 17.43
C ALA A 90 4.84 7.40 17.91
N ARG A 91 5.12 8.13 19.01
CA ARG A 91 4.22 9.18 19.53
C ARG A 91 4.13 10.41 18.65
N THR A 92 5.15 10.73 17.85
CA THR A 92 5.19 11.96 17.04
C THR A 92 4.82 11.72 15.59
N LEU A 93 4.71 10.48 15.14
CA LEU A 93 4.43 10.15 13.76
C LEU A 93 2.97 10.44 13.38
N GLY A 94 2.77 11.25 12.35
CA GLY A 94 1.48 11.60 11.76
C GLY A 94 1.25 10.98 10.38
N SER A 95 2.32 10.73 9.63
CA SER A 95 2.28 10.08 8.32
C SER A 95 3.44 9.11 8.17
N LEU A 96 3.16 7.91 7.63
CA LEU A 96 4.15 6.89 7.32
C LEU A 96 3.98 6.44 5.87
N ARG A 97 5.03 6.56 5.07
CA ARG A 97 5.11 6.05 3.71
C ARG A 97 6.23 5.03 3.60
N ILE A 98 5.93 3.85 3.08
CA ILE A 98 6.90 2.78 2.87
C ILE A 98 6.82 2.35 1.42
N GLY A 99 7.93 2.50 0.70
CA GLY A 99 8.07 2.02 -0.66
C GLY A 99 9.51 1.59 -0.96
N GLY A 100 9.77 1.31 -2.23
CA GLY A 100 11.07 0.83 -2.67
C GLY A 100 11.07 0.49 -4.14
N PRO A 101 12.24 0.09 -4.67
CA PRO A 101 12.35 -0.37 -6.05
C PRO A 101 11.50 -1.63 -6.28
N ASP A 102 11.20 -1.93 -7.53
CA ASP A 102 10.58 -3.20 -7.92
C ASP A 102 11.62 -4.32 -7.84
N GLN A 103 11.82 -4.81 -6.62
CA GLN A 103 12.75 -5.86 -6.26
C GLN A 103 12.04 -6.82 -5.31
N GLY A 104 12.55 -8.05 -5.25
CA GLY A 104 11.95 -9.14 -4.50
C GLY A 104 12.49 -10.49 -4.94
N ALA A 105 12.06 -11.54 -4.28
CA ALA A 105 12.44 -12.91 -4.58
C ALA A 105 11.24 -13.67 -5.16
N ASN A 106 11.45 -14.37 -6.28
CA ASN A 106 10.43 -15.22 -6.91
C ASN A 106 9.10 -14.48 -7.22
N GLY A 107 9.18 -13.20 -7.61
CA GLY A 107 8.00 -12.38 -7.92
C GLY A 107 7.24 -11.91 -6.68
N SER A 108 7.87 -11.88 -5.50
CA SER A 108 7.30 -11.43 -4.24
C SER A 108 8.19 -10.40 -3.55
N ARG A 109 7.56 -9.36 -2.99
CA ARG A 109 8.12 -8.39 -2.04
C ARG A 109 7.32 -8.50 -0.75
N ILE A 110 7.96 -8.94 0.33
CA ILE A 110 7.29 -9.29 1.58
C ILE A 110 7.75 -8.32 2.67
N TYR A 111 6.87 -7.39 3.04
CA TYR A 111 7.14 -6.53 4.17
C TYR A 111 6.87 -7.29 5.47
N MET A 112 7.90 -7.41 6.32
CA MET A 112 7.80 -8.08 7.63
C MET A 112 7.88 -7.05 8.75
N PHE A 113 6.84 -6.98 9.58
CA PHE A 113 6.72 -6.01 10.69
C PHE A 113 6.74 -6.66 12.08
N GLU A 114 7.16 -7.92 12.19
CA GLU A 114 7.16 -8.70 13.44
C GLU A 114 7.73 -7.92 14.64
N ASP A 115 8.86 -7.22 14.47
CA ASP A 115 9.49 -6.44 15.53
C ASP A 115 8.61 -5.27 16.02
N VAL A 116 7.98 -4.55 15.09
CA VAL A 116 7.09 -3.41 15.41
C VAL A 116 5.83 -3.93 16.09
N ILE A 117 5.24 -5.01 15.56
CA ILE A 117 4.04 -5.66 16.09
C ILE A 117 4.28 -6.22 17.51
N SER A 118 5.47 -6.77 17.74
CA SER A 118 5.86 -7.36 19.03
C SER A 118 6.30 -6.30 20.06
N SER A 119 6.51 -5.05 19.63
CA SER A 119 6.84 -3.95 20.52
C SER A 119 5.61 -3.37 21.22
N ASP A 120 5.83 -2.74 22.38
CA ASP A 120 4.76 -2.07 23.15
C ASP A 120 4.39 -0.69 22.61
N VAL A 121 4.91 -0.28 21.44
CA VAL A 121 4.63 1.05 20.90
C VAL A 121 3.23 1.13 20.29
N THR A 122 2.68 2.33 20.34
CA THR A 122 1.46 2.69 19.61
C THR A 122 1.72 3.99 18.86
N PHE A 123 0.98 4.17 17.76
CA PHE A 123 1.07 5.33 16.88
C PHE A 123 -0.20 6.18 17.04
N PRO A 124 -0.37 6.90 18.18
CA PRO A 124 -1.62 7.56 18.52
C PRO A 124 -1.99 8.70 17.57
N ASN A 125 -1.00 9.28 16.90
CA ASN A 125 -1.14 10.44 16.02
C ASN A 125 -1.09 10.09 14.53
N LEU A 126 -0.79 8.83 14.19
CA LEU A 126 -0.66 8.40 12.79
C LEU A 126 -2.03 8.41 12.13
N SER A 127 -2.23 9.36 11.21
CA SER A 127 -3.46 9.51 10.44
C SER A 127 -3.33 8.95 9.03
N THR A 128 -2.11 8.90 8.50
CA THR A 128 -1.84 8.45 7.12
C THR A 128 -0.85 7.30 7.10
N LEU A 129 -1.26 6.18 6.53
CA LEU A 129 -0.38 5.04 6.26
C LEU A 129 -0.41 4.74 4.76
N TRP A 130 0.76 4.68 4.15
CA TRP A 130 0.92 4.25 2.78
C TRP A 130 2.02 3.20 2.70
N ILE A 131 1.66 1.98 2.30
CA ILE A 131 2.61 0.91 1.98
C ILE A 131 2.41 0.60 0.51
N ARG A 132 3.49 0.71 -0.27
CA ARG A 132 3.47 0.66 -1.73
C ARG A 132 2.69 -0.55 -2.24
N PRO A 133 1.53 -0.35 -2.89
CA PRO A 133 0.88 -1.41 -3.64
C PRO A 133 1.73 -1.82 -4.83
N THR A 134 1.49 -3.04 -5.33
CA THR A 134 2.04 -3.44 -6.63
C THR A 134 1.44 -2.55 -7.72
N ASP A 135 2.31 -1.95 -8.54
CA ASP A 135 1.91 -1.15 -9.69
C ASP A 135 1.83 -2.00 -10.97
N PRO A 136 0.92 -1.71 -11.90
CA PRO A 136 0.88 -2.38 -13.20
C PRO A 136 2.22 -2.17 -13.94
N GLY A 137 3.09 -3.17 -13.93
CA GLY A 137 4.48 -2.97 -14.34
C GLY A 137 5.50 -3.68 -13.44
N ASP A 138 5.14 -3.88 -12.18
CA ASP A 138 6.03 -4.49 -11.19
C ASP A 138 6.15 -6.00 -11.41
N HIS A 139 7.37 -6.50 -11.36
CA HIS A 139 7.69 -7.93 -11.38
C HIS A 139 7.33 -8.61 -10.05
N ASN A 140 7.36 -7.85 -8.96
CA ASN A 140 7.16 -8.36 -7.62
C ASN A 140 5.81 -7.94 -7.04
N CYS A 141 5.03 -8.92 -6.62
CA CYS A 141 3.82 -8.70 -5.85
C CYS A 141 4.20 -8.31 -4.42
N SER A 142 3.72 -7.15 -3.97
CA SER A 142 3.91 -6.66 -2.61
C SER A 142 2.83 -7.24 -1.71
N TYR A 143 3.23 -7.71 -0.54
CA TYR A 143 2.30 -8.15 0.50
C TYR A 143 3.00 -8.15 1.86
N LEU A 144 2.22 -8.35 2.91
CA LEU A 144 2.66 -8.63 4.26
C LEU A 144 2.28 -10.07 4.60
N GLU A 145 2.98 -10.67 5.57
CA GLU A 145 2.60 -11.98 6.09
C GLU A 145 1.19 -11.98 6.70
N ASP A 146 0.53 -13.14 6.65
CA ASP A 146 -0.88 -13.27 7.06
C ASP A 146 -1.08 -12.87 8.54
N GLY A 147 -1.93 -11.87 8.78
CA GLY A 147 -2.25 -11.41 10.14
C GLY A 147 -1.36 -10.28 10.64
N GLU A 148 -0.21 -10.02 10.01
CA GLU A 148 0.67 -8.92 10.42
C GLU A 148 0.01 -7.56 10.18
N LEU A 149 -0.65 -7.41 9.04
CA LEU A 149 -1.31 -6.17 8.67
C LEU A 149 -2.40 -5.79 9.68
N GLU A 150 -3.25 -6.73 10.08
CA GLU A 150 -4.30 -6.51 11.06
C GLU A 150 -3.76 -6.23 12.47
N ALA A 151 -2.66 -6.89 12.83
CA ALA A 151 -1.97 -6.66 14.10
C ALA A 151 -1.35 -5.25 14.14
N MET A 152 -0.66 -4.85 13.08
CA MET A 152 -0.04 -3.53 12.94
C MET A 152 -1.09 -2.41 12.96
N LEU A 153 -2.20 -2.55 12.23
CA LEU A 153 -3.27 -1.55 12.24
C LEU A 153 -3.91 -1.37 13.64
N SER A 154 -3.86 -2.40 14.49
CA SER A 154 -4.34 -2.29 15.87
C SER A 154 -3.47 -1.37 16.75
N GLN A 155 -2.23 -1.09 16.37
CA GLN A 155 -1.35 -0.12 17.04
C GLN A 155 -1.59 1.32 16.56
N MET A 156 -2.48 1.55 15.59
CA MET A 156 -2.64 2.82 14.87
C MET A 156 -4.09 3.35 14.94
N PRO A 157 -4.59 3.73 16.13
CA PRO A 157 -6.02 4.00 16.34
C PRO A 157 -6.56 5.27 15.66
N SER A 158 -5.68 6.15 15.16
CA SER A 158 -6.06 7.43 14.56
C SER A 158 -6.05 7.45 13.03
N LEU A 159 -5.86 6.30 12.37
CA LEU A 159 -5.80 6.22 10.92
C LEU A 159 -7.05 6.76 10.24
N GLN A 160 -6.82 7.58 9.22
CA GLN A 160 -7.83 8.22 8.37
C GLN A 160 -7.66 7.83 6.90
N LEU A 161 -6.42 7.83 6.42
CA LEU A 161 -6.08 7.55 5.03
C LEU A 161 -5.12 6.37 4.99
N VAL A 162 -5.53 5.27 4.37
CA VAL A 162 -4.75 4.03 4.35
C VAL A 162 -4.64 3.51 2.93
N THR A 163 -3.41 3.26 2.48
CA THR A 163 -3.09 2.57 1.23
C THR A 163 -2.23 1.35 1.56
N LEU A 164 -2.67 0.17 1.13
CA LEU A 164 -2.08 -1.12 1.49
C LEU A 164 -1.79 -1.96 0.23
N PRO A 165 -0.75 -2.81 0.26
CA PRO A 165 -0.44 -3.69 -0.86
C PRO A 165 -1.40 -4.87 -0.99
N GLN A 166 -2.18 -5.16 0.06
CA GLN A 166 -3.18 -6.21 0.12
C GLN A 166 -4.43 -5.75 0.88
N PRO A 167 -5.60 -6.37 0.66
CA PRO A 167 -6.78 -6.16 1.48
C PRO A 167 -6.62 -6.79 2.86
N LEU A 168 -7.46 -6.34 3.78
CA LEU A 168 -7.52 -6.84 5.14
C LEU A 168 -8.30 -8.15 5.22
N ASP A 169 -7.81 -9.09 6.01
CA ASP A 169 -8.63 -10.15 6.57
C ASP A 169 -9.43 -9.57 7.74
N LEU A 170 -10.65 -9.12 7.44
CA LEU A 170 -11.53 -8.49 8.43
C LEU A 170 -11.92 -9.42 9.58
N THR A 171 -11.72 -10.74 9.46
CA THR A 171 -11.95 -11.68 10.56
C THR A 171 -10.83 -11.66 11.60
N LYS A 172 -9.65 -11.15 11.24
CA LYS A 172 -8.46 -11.03 12.09
C LYS A 172 -8.27 -9.63 12.66
N LEU A 173 -8.94 -8.61 12.11
CA LEU A 173 -8.85 -7.24 12.62
C LEU A 173 -9.56 -7.11 13.99
N LYS A 174 -8.76 -6.92 15.04
CA LYS A 174 -9.24 -6.87 16.43
C LYS A 174 -9.71 -5.48 16.86
N THR A 175 -9.39 -4.46 16.09
CA THR A 175 -9.60 -3.06 16.45
C THR A 175 -10.46 -2.36 15.42
N ARG A 176 -11.42 -1.59 15.90
CA ARG A 176 -12.25 -0.72 15.07
C ARG A 176 -11.46 0.52 14.68
N LEU A 177 -11.37 0.82 13.38
CA LEU A 177 -10.71 2.03 12.89
C LEU A 177 -11.75 3.15 12.75
N GLU A 178 -12.04 3.78 13.90
CA GLU A 178 -13.12 4.76 14.06
C GLU A 178 -13.02 5.97 13.11
N LYS A 179 -11.79 6.34 12.72
CA LYS A 179 -11.51 7.52 11.90
C LYS A 179 -11.16 7.20 10.45
N LEU A 180 -11.16 5.92 10.03
CA LEU A 180 -10.76 5.56 8.68
C LEU A 180 -11.78 6.07 7.66
N GLU A 181 -11.37 7.02 6.83
CA GLU A 181 -12.22 7.69 5.84
C GLU A 181 -11.95 7.19 4.41
N TYR A 182 -10.69 6.87 4.10
CA TYR A 182 -10.24 6.39 2.80
C TYR A 182 -9.41 5.12 2.96
N LEU A 183 -9.77 4.09 2.20
CA LEU A 183 -9.01 2.86 2.10
C LEU A 183 -8.71 2.53 0.64
N GLU A 184 -7.43 2.33 0.34
CA GLU A 184 -6.94 1.77 -0.92
C GLU A 184 -6.22 0.46 -0.65
N CYS A 185 -6.61 -0.59 -1.38
CA CYS A 185 -5.93 -1.88 -1.31
C CYS A 185 -6.12 -2.68 -2.60
N ALA A 186 -5.17 -3.57 -2.90
CA ALA A 186 -5.23 -4.43 -4.07
C ALA A 186 -5.15 -5.90 -3.65
N SER A 187 -6.13 -6.72 -4.02
CA SER A 187 -6.17 -8.16 -3.69
C SER A 187 -4.97 -8.92 -4.23
N THR A 188 -4.43 -8.52 -5.37
CA THR A 188 -3.48 -9.30 -6.17
C THR A 188 -3.99 -10.73 -6.40
N TYR A 189 -3.58 -11.69 -5.57
CA TYR A 189 -4.08 -13.07 -5.50
C TYR A 189 -4.79 -13.42 -4.17
N ARG A 190 -4.70 -12.54 -3.15
CA ARG A 190 -5.25 -12.68 -1.81
C ARG A 190 -6.50 -11.80 -1.64
N HIS A 191 -7.67 -12.37 -1.94
CA HIS A 191 -8.94 -11.62 -1.86
C HIS A 191 -9.52 -11.48 -0.45
N TYR A 192 -9.25 -12.45 0.44
CA TYR A 192 -9.82 -12.57 1.80
C TYR A 192 -11.35 -12.35 1.90
N HIS A 193 -12.09 -12.56 0.80
CA HIS A 193 -13.51 -12.18 0.68
C HIS A 193 -13.78 -10.73 1.16
N PHE A 194 -12.82 -9.83 0.96
CA PHE A 194 -12.79 -8.52 1.58
C PHE A 194 -14.05 -7.69 1.33
N ILE A 195 -14.56 -7.66 0.09
CA ILE A 195 -15.77 -6.91 -0.25
C ILE A 195 -17.00 -7.46 0.47
N THR A 196 -17.16 -8.79 0.53
CA THR A 196 -18.25 -9.44 1.25
C THR A 196 -18.16 -9.17 2.75
N GLY A 197 -16.96 -9.29 3.33
CA GLY A 197 -16.71 -9.00 4.74
C GLY A 197 -16.94 -7.53 5.06
N LEU A 198 -16.52 -6.60 4.19
CA LEU A 198 -16.73 -5.17 4.36
C LEU A 198 -18.22 -4.82 4.36
N ALA A 199 -19.01 -5.47 3.50
CA ALA A 199 -20.45 -5.29 3.45
C ALA A 199 -21.16 -5.70 4.76
N GLU A 200 -20.55 -6.57 5.56
CA GLU A 200 -21.09 -7.06 6.85
C GLU A 200 -20.44 -6.40 8.07
N SER A 201 -19.39 -5.60 7.86
CA SER A 201 -18.55 -5.07 8.92
C SER A 201 -19.06 -3.75 9.50
N ASP A 202 -18.84 -3.56 10.79
CA ASP A 202 -18.97 -2.28 11.48
C ASP A 202 -17.62 -1.65 11.87
N LEU A 203 -16.50 -2.24 11.42
CA LEU A 203 -15.12 -1.89 11.80
C LEU A 203 -14.65 -0.52 11.29
N PHE A 204 -15.32 0.05 10.28
CA PHE A 204 -14.92 1.31 9.64
C PHE A 204 -16.08 2.31 9.61
N PRO A 205 -16.43 2.92 10.75
CA PRO A 205 -17.65 3.71 10.81
C PRO A 205 -17.63 5.01 10.01
N ALA A 206 -16.42 5.56 9.81
CA ALA A 206 -16.18 6.79 9.06
C ALA A 206 -15.83 6.55 7.58
N LEU A 207 -15.83 5.29 7.10
CA LEU A 207 -15.37 4.99 5.74
C LEU A 207 -16.29 5.65 4.71
N THR A 208 -15.72 6.58 3.93
CA THR A 208 -16.44 7.30 2.87
C THR A 208 -15.97 6.93 1.48
N PHE A 209 -14.74 6.43 1.32
CA PHE A 209 -14.20 6.09 0.02
C PHE A 209 -13.40 4.78 0.05
N LEU A 210 -13.64 3.93 -0.95
CA LEU A 210 -12.88 2.71 -1.18
C LEU A 210 -12.28 2.73 -2.58
N ASP A 211 -10.98 2.51 -2.68
CA ASP A 211 -10.25 2.25 -3.92
C ASP A 211 -9.74 0.80 -3.90
N PHE A 212 -10.45 -0.10 -4.58
CA PHE A 212 -10.19 -1.54 -4.50
C PHE A 212 -9.66 -2.09 -5.82
N GLY A 213 -8.44 -2.63 -5.79
CA GLY A 213 -7.89 -3.46 -6.84
C GLY A 213 -8.39 -4.89 -6.70
N ASP A 214 -9.30 -5.30 -7.59
CA ASP A 214 -10.03 -6.54 -7.44
C ASP A 214 -9.27 -7.75 -7.95
N SER A 215 -8.69 -7.74 -9.14
CA SER A 215 -7.98 -8.94 -9.62
C SER A 215 -6.89 -8.57 -10.60
N TRP A 216 -5.72 -9.16 -10.42
CA TRP A 216 -4.66 -9.09 -11.43
C TRP A 216 -4.77 -10.20 -12.45
N GLY A 217 -5.43 -11.30 -12.10
CA GLY A 217 -5.51 -12.44 -13.00
C GLY A 217 -6.48 -12.23 -14.16
N ALA A 218 -7.16 -11.07 -14.29
CA ALA A 218 -7.80 -10.66 -15.55
C ALA A 218 -6.84 -10.75 -16.76
N TRP A 219 -5.55 -10.86 -16.45
CA TRP A 219 -4.45 -10.73 -17.38
C TRP A 219 -3.36 -11.80 -17.23
N ASN A 220 -3.46 -12.66 -16.20
CA ASN A 220 -2.61 -13.84 -16.04
C ASN A 220 -3.22 -14.95 -16.91
N SER A 221 -2.77 -15.05 -18.15
CA SER A 221 -3.12 -16.05 -19.17
C SER A 221 -4.63 -16.30 -19.44
N LEU A 222 -5.02 -16.25 -20.72
CA LEU A 222 -6.37 -16.65 -21.17
C LEU A 222 -6.77 -18.08 -20.74
N GLN A 223 -5.79 -18.91 -20.39
CA GLN A 223 -5.98 -20.30 -20.00
C GLN A 223 -6.44 -20.46 -18.54
N GLU A 224 -5.83 -19.73 -17.60
CA GLU A 224 -6.28 -19.66 -16.20
C GLU A 224 -7.63 -18.92 -16.09
N LEU A 225 -7.82 -17.91 -16.97
CA LEU A 225 -9.11 -17.23 -17.15
C LEU A 225 -10.22 -18.17 -17.62
N ALA A 226 -9.94 -19.04 -18.59
CA ALA A 226 -10.91 -20.00 -19.13
C ALA A 226 -11.27 -21.12 -18.14
N GLN A 227 -10.41 -21.39 -17.17
CA GLN A 227 -10.62 -22.41 -16.13
C GLN A 227 -11.39 -21.87 -14.91
N GLY A 228 -11.55 -20.55 -14.80
CA GLY A 228 -12.26 -19.92 -13.68
C GLY A 228 -11.45 -19.88 -12.38
N ASP A 229 -10.15 -20.15 -12.45
CA ASP A 229 -9.28 -20.36 -11.29
C ASP A 229 -8.75 -19.06 -10.65
N VAL A 230 -9.01 -17.91 -11.27
CA VAL A 230 -8.63 -16.63 -10.70
C VAL A 230 -9.74 -16.11 -9.81
N ALA A 231 -9.44 -15.98 -8.52
CA ALA A 231 -10.29 -15.27 -7.58
C ALA A 231 -10.62 -13.86 -8.14
N ALA A 232 -11.91 -13.56 -8.22
CA ALA A 232 -12.43 -12.26 -8.60
C ALA A 232 -13.70 -12.01 -7.78
N THR A 233 -13.91 -10.79 -7.32
CA THR A 233 -15.12 -10.46 -6.56
C THR A 233 -16.33 -10.53 -7.47
N SER A 234 -17.37 -11.25 -7.04
CA SER A 234 -18.57 -11.41 -7.85
C SER A 234 -19.41 -10.12 -7.87
N PHE A 235 -20.23 -9.93 -8.91
CA PHE A 235 -21.23 -8.85 -8.91
C PHE A 235 -22.13 -8.91 -7.67
N ALA A 236 -22.50 -10.11 -7.21
CA ALA A 236 -23.37 -10.28 -6.04
C ALA A 236 -22.73 -9.72 -4.75
N ASP A 237 -21.41 -9.85 -4.60
CA ASP A 237 -20.68 -9.28 -3.46
C ASP A 237 -20.62 -7.76 -3.53
N TYR A 238 -20.39 -7.18 -4.70
CA TYR A 238 -20.45 -5.73 -4.89
C TYR A 238 -21.86 -5.17 -4.69
N GLU A 239 -22.88 -5.87 -5.16
CA GLU A 239 -24.28 -5.52 -4.92
C GLU A 239 -24.59 -5.53 -3.42
N LYS A 240 -24.10 -6.54 -2.70
CA LYS A 240 -24.22 -6.63 -1.24
C LYS A 240 -23.53 -5.44 -0.55
N LEU A 241 -22.31 -5.10 -0.93
CA LEU A 241 -21.61 -3.90 -0.42
C LEU A 241 -22.42 -2.64 -0.69
N ALA A 242 -22.89 -2.44 -1.92
CA ALA A 242 -23.68 -1.28 -2.29
C ALA A 242 -24.94 -1.15 -1.43
N ARG A 243 -25.63 -2.24 -1.10
CA ARG A 243 -26.85 -2.25 -0.29
C ARG A 243 -26.61 -2.23 1.22
N SER A 244 -25.37 -2.41 1.68
CA SER A 244 -25.01 -2.45 3.10
C SER A 244 -25.03 -1.08 3.78
N VAL A 245 -24.95 -1.07 5.11
CA VAL A 245 -24.78 0.14 5.94
C VAL A 245 -23.44 0.85 5.63
N VAL A 246 -22.38 0.11 5.29
CA VAL A 246 -21.13 0.71 4.80
C VAL A 246 -21.41 1.43 3.47
N GLY A 247 -22.07 0.76 2.53
CA GLY A 247 -22.39 1.33 1.23
C GLY A 247 -23.30 2.58 1.28
N GLU A 248 -24.20 2.67 2.26
CA GLU A 248 -25.02 3.87 2.50
C GLU A 248 -24.21 5.11 2.91
N ARG A 249 -23.12 4.88 3.65
CA ARG A 249 -22.23 5.95 4.14
C ARG A 249 -21.21 6.38 3.10
N MET A 250 -20.74 5.43 2.30
CA MET A 250 -19.78 5.69 1.24
C MET A 250 -20.28 6.76 0.27
N ARG A 251 -19.33 7.56 -0.20
CA ARG A 251 -19.50 8.62 -1.20
C ARG A 251 -18.79 8.27 -2.50
N GLY A 252 -17.81 7.37 -2.47
CA GLY A 252 -17.13 6.96 -3.68
C GLY A 252 -16.62 5.54 -3.61
N LEU A 253 -16.56 4.94 -4.79
CA LEU A 253 -16.01 3.63 -5.05
C LEU A 253 -15.14 3.73 -6.29
N ARG A 254 -13.90 3.30 -6.20
CA ARG A 254 -13.06 3.04 -7.37
C ARG A 254 -12.79 1.55 -7.42
N LEU A 255 -13.11 0.96 -8.57
CA LEU A 255 -12.79 -0.44 -8.84
C LEU A 255 -11.69 -0.50 -9.88
N ARG A 256 -10.59 -1.18 -9.52
CA ARG A 256 -9.48 -1.44 -10.43
C ARG A 256 -9.48 -2.89 -10.84
N ASN A 257 -9.48 -3.14 -12.15
CA ASN A 257 -9.44 -4.49 -12.73
C ASN A 257 -10.56 -5.43 -12.21
N ALA A 258 -11.73 -4.89 -11.88
CA ALA A 258 -12.89 -5.70 -11.51
C ALA A 258 -13.50 -6.40 -12.73
N ARG A 259 -13.89 -7.66 -12.56
CA ARG A 259 -14.44 -8.50 -13.64
C ARG A 259 -15.95 -8.36 -13.76
N LEU A 260 -16.40 -7.13 -13.99
CA LEU A 260 -17.81 -6.83 -14.20
C LEU A 260 -18.07 -6.46 -15.66
N SER A 261 -19.20 -6.90 -16.18
CA SER A 261 -19.70 -6.42 -17.47
C SER A 261 -20.16 -4.97 -17.36
N LYS A 262 -20.27 -4.30 -18.52
CA LYS A 262 -20.85 -2.96 -18.60
C LYS A 262 -22.23 -2.87 -17.94
N ALA A 263 -23.07 -3.89 -18.12
CA ALA A 263 -24.42 -3.93 -17.55
C ALA A 263 -24.38 -4.04 -16.01
N GLU A 264 -23.41 -4.76 -15.46
CA GLU A 264 -23.20 -4.88 -14.01
C GLU A 264 -22.68 -3.58 -13.41
N TYR A 265 -21.72 -2.90 -14.04
CA TYR A 265 -21.29 -1.56 -13.62
C TYR A 265 -22.46 -0.57 -13.60
N GLN A 266 -23.29 -0.57 -14.65
CA GLN A 266 -24.49 0.28 -14.72
C GLN A 266 -25.51 -0.05 -13.63
N LYS A 267 -25.69 -1.34 -13.31
CA LYS A 267 -26.56 -1.77 -12.20
C LYS A 267 -26.02 -1.30 -10.85
N LEU A 268 -24.72 -1.40 -10.59
CA LEU A 268 -24.11 -0.89 -9.35
C LEU A 268 -24.34 0.61 -9.19
N GLN A 269 -24.08 1.41 -10.23
CA GLN A 269 -24.36 2.85 -10.22
C GLN A 269 -25.86 3.13 -9.95
N ALA A 270 -26.76 2.34 -10.52
CA ALA A 270 -28.19 2.53 -10.31
C ALA A 270 -28.64 2.24 -8.88
N ILE A 271 -27.94 1.37 -8.13
CA ILE A 271 -28.21 1.12 -6.71
C ILE A 271 -27.79 2.33 -5.86
N ARG A 272 -26.66 2.98 -6.21
CA ARG A 272 -26.11 4.15 -5.51
C ARG A 272 -25.81 5.28 -6.49
N PRO A 273 -26.84 6.01 -6.96
CA PRO A 273 -26.67 7.04 -7.97
C PRO A 273 -25.79 8.21 -7.51
N ASP A 274 -25.69 8.43 -6.20
CA ASP A 274 -24.91 9.52 -5.59
C ASP A 274 -23.43 9.18 -5.37
N TRP A 275 -23.01 7.94 -5.66
CA TRP A 275 -21.60 7.58 -5.56
C TRP A 275 -20.77 8.23 -6.67
N GLN A 276 -19.59 8.73 -6.28
CA GLN A 276 -18.47 8.92 -7.18
C GLN A 276 -17.90 7.55 -7.56
N PHE A 277 -18.48 6.94 -8.58
CA PHE A 277 -18.07 5.63 -9.07
C PHE A 277 -17.12 5.78 -10.25
N SER A 278 -15.93 5.19 -10.15
CA SER A 278 -14.96 5.15 -11.24
C SER A 278 -14.39 3.74 -11.43
N VAL A 279 -14.01 3.44 -12.67
CA VAL A 279 -13.40 2.17 -13.04
C VAL A 279 -12.02 2.46 -13.64
N VAL A 280 -11.01 1.74 -13.17
CA VAL A 280 -9.65 1.79 -13.72
C VAL A 280 -9.31 0.41 -14.26
N LEU A 281 -9.00 0.32 -15.54
CA LEU A 281 -8.49 -0.89 -16.15
C LEU A 281 -7.03 -0.61 -16.49
N ALA A 282 -6.12 -1.27 -15.79
CA ALA A 282 -4.70 -1.19 -16.07
C ALA A 282 -4.22 -2.53 -16.63
N PRO A 283 -3.62 -2.56 -17.82
CA PRO A 283 -2.99 -3.78 -18.33
C PRO A 283 -1.73 -4.07 -17.49
N PRO A 284 -1.39 -5.33 -17.18
CA PRO A 284 -0.03 -5.66 -16.81
C PRO A 284 0.89 -5.39 -17.99
N HIS A 285 2.16 -5.17 -17.65
CA HIS A 285 3.23 -5.23 -18.63
C HIS A 285 3.31 -6.67 -19.17
N VAL A 286 3.47 -6.82 -20.49
CA VAL A 286 3.79 -8.10 -21.13
C VAL A 286 5.08 -7.92 -21.90
N TYR A 287 6.07 -8.76 -21.61
CA TYR A 287 7.32 -8.72 -22.35
C TYR A 287 7.10 -9.07 -23.81
N VAL A 288 7.67 -8.25 -24.70
CA VAL A 288 7.68 -8.49 -26.15
C VAL A 288 8.23 -9.88 -26.49
N SER A 289 9.22 -10.36 -25.71
CA SER A 289 9.81 -11.70 -25.86
C SER A 289 8.83 -12.86 -25.60
N HIS A 290 7.66 -12.58 -25.02
CA HIS A 290 6.61 -13.56 -24.73
C HIS A 290 5.37 -13.38 -25.62
N TRP A 291 5.33 -12.38 -26.51
CA TRP A 291 4.18 -12.14 -27.41
C TRP A 291 3.88 -13.35 -28.31
N ASP A 292 4.92 -14.07 -28.76
CA ASP A 292 4.75 -15.27 -29.59
C ASP A 292 4.39 -16.53 -28.78
N LYS A 293 4.42 -16.45 -27.45
CA LYS A 293 4.22 -17.58 -26.52
C LYS A 293 2.92 -17.49 -25.73
N THR A 294 2.33 -16.30 -25.64
CA THR A 294 1.05 -16.03 -24.99
C THR A 294 0.24 -15.15 -25.92
N ASP A 295 -0.97 -15.56 -26.31
CA ASP A 295 -1.91 -14.74 -27.09
C ASP A 295 -2.00 -13.34 -26.45
N PHE A 296 -1.31 -12.35 -27.01
CA PHE A 296 -1.19 -11.01 -26.43
C PHE A 296 -2.55 -10.31 -26.51
N PRO A 297 -3.33 -10.25 -25.41
CA PRO A 297 -4.74 -9.92 -25.51
C PRO A 297 -4.99 -8.41 -25.68
N TYR A 298 -3.92 -7.60 -25.68
CA TYR A 298 -3.94 -6.14 -25.82
C TYR A 298 -3.35 -5.65 -27.13
N GLU A 299 -3.20 -6.52 -28.13
CA GLU A 299 -2.77 -6.10 -29.47
C GLU A 299 -3.62 -4.94 -29.98
N HIS A 300 -4.93 -4.98 -29.68
CA HIS A 300 -5.90 -3.93 -29.99
C HIS A 300 -5.66 -2.57 -29.30
N LEU A 301 -4.70 -2.48 -28.37
CA LEU A 301 -4.27 -1.24 -27.72
C LEU A 301 -2.96 -0.68 -28.33
N LEU A 302 -2.29 -1.41 -29.21
CA LEU A 302 -1.10 -0.92 -29.92
C LEU A 302 -1.51 0.04 -31.05
N VAL A 303 -0.76 1.13 -31.22
CA VAL A 303 -1.01 2.12 -32.28
C VAL A 303 -0.67 1.50 -33.63
N GLU A 304 -1.67 1.31 -34.50
CA GLU A 304 -1.46 0.92 -35.89
C GLU A 304 -0.64 2.00 -36.63
N LYS A 305 0.41 1.58 -37.34
CA LYS A 305 1.12 2.40 -38.33
C LYS A 305 0.75 1.96 -39.73
#